data_AF-A0A950KEG4-F1
#
_entry.id   AF-A0A950KEG4-F1
#
_cell.length_a   1.000
_cell.length_b   1.000
_cell.length_c   1.000
_cell.angle_alpha   90.00
_cell.angle_beta   90.00
_cell.angle_gamma   90.00
#
_symmetry.space_group_name_H-M   'P 1'
#
loop_
_entity.id
_entity.type
_entity.pdbx_description
1 polymer ?
#
loop_
_entity_poly.entity_id
_entity_poly.type
_entity_poly.pdbx_seq_one_letter_code
_entity_poly.pdbx_strand_id
1 'polypeptide(L)' 'MAVDMFLKIATVDGESRDKAHGKEIDVLAWSWGMSNSGSAHVGGGAGAGKVNVQDLSVTKYVDSASPKLMKSCADGAH' A
#
# COMPACT_ATOMS: atom_id res chain seq x y z
N MET A 1 -1.22 -21.95 2.82
CA MET A 1 -2.32 -21.45 3.68
C MET A 1 -2.63 -20.05 3.20
N ALA A 2 -3.90 -19.72 2.94
CA ALA A 2 -4.27 -18.34 2.58
C ALA A 2 -4.32 -17.48 3.86
N VAL A 3 -4.09 -16.18 3.72
CA VAL A 3 -4.23 -15.20 4.79
C VAL A 3 -5.30 -14.19 4.40
N ASP A 4 -6.07 -13.72 5.37
CA ASP A 4 -7.05 -12.65 5.17
C ASP A 4 -6.33 -11.30 5.29
N MET A 5 -6.57 -10.41 4.32
CA MET A 5 -5.88 -9.14 4.20
C MET A 5 -6.89 -8.02 4.02
N PHE A 6 -6.76 -6.96 4.81
CA PHE A 6 -7.69 -5.82 4.82
C PHE A 6 -6.91 -4.51 4.72
N LEU A 7 -7.51 -3.52 4.05
CA LEU A 7 -6.98 -2.16 3.96
C LEU A 7 -7.99 -1.16 4.48
N LYS A 8 -7.59 -0.42 5.51
CA LYS A 8 -8.36 0.69 6.09
C LYS A 8 -7.83 2.03 5.59
N ILE A 9 -8.70 2.83 4.97
CA ILE A 9 -8.42 4.22 4.61
C ILE A 9 -9.42 5.09 5.36
N ALA A 10 -8.94 6.07 6.13
CA ALA A 10 -9.73 6.76 7.17
C ALA A 10 -11.06 7.36 6.68
N THR A 11 -11.12 7.82 5.43
CA THR A 11 -12.31 8.49 4.84
C THR A 11 -13.04 7.62 3.80
N VAL A 12 -12.59 6.37 3.59
CA VAL A 12 -13.07 5.51 2.51
C VAL A 12 -13.47 4.14 3.06
N ASP A 13 -14.79 3.93 3.16
CA ASP A 13 -15.39 2.64 3.50
C ASP A 13 -15.40 1.70 2.27
N GLY A 14 -14.95 0.46 2.49
CA GLY A 14 -15.13 -0.69 1.60
C GLY A 14 -16.31 -1.56 2.01
N GLU A 15 -16.32 -2.81 1.53
CA GLU A 15 -17.44 -3.75 1.70
C GLU A 15 -17.10 -4.99 2.53
N SER A 16 -15.95 -5.02 3.22
CA SER A 16 -15.57 -6.18 4.00
C SER A 16 -16.62 -6.50 5.07
N ARG A 17 -16.94 -7.80 5.17
CA ARG A 17 -17.91 -8.38 6.11
C ARG A 17 -17.26 -9.08 7.30
N ASP A 18 -15.93 -9.00 7.40
CA ASP A 18 -15.23 -9.56 8.53
C ASP A 18 -15.69 -8.90 9.85
N LYS A 19 -15.68 -9.66 10.95
CA LYS A 19 -16.17 -9.17 12.25
C LYS A 19 -15.27 -8.10 12.86
N ALA A 20 -13.96 -8.20 12.64
CA ALA A 20 -12.98 -7.26 13.16
C ALA A 20 -12.67 -6.14 12.16
N HIS A 21 -12.79 -6.42 10.86
CA HIS A 21 -12.45 -5.52 9.76
C HIS A 21 -13.67 -5.06 8.94
N GLY A 22 -14.85 -5.00 9.56
CA GLY A 22 -16.08 -4.58 8.90
C GLY A 22 -15.98 -3.19 8.28
N LYS A 23 -16.42 -3.07 7.01
CA LYS A 23 -16.33 -1.84 6.17
C LYS A 23 -14.92 -1.44 5.75
N GLU A 24 -13.91 -2.26 6.00
CA GLU A 24 -12.60 -2.09 5.37
C GLU A 24 -12.64 -2.63 3.92
N ILE A 25 -11.55 -2.44 3.18
CA ILE A 25 -11.40 -2.98 1.83
C ILE A 25 -10.78 -4.38 1.92
N ASP A 26 -11.42 -5.38 1.32
CA ASP A 26 -10.82 -6.71 1.15
C ASP A 26 -9.68 -6.66 0.12
N VAL A 27 -8.50 -7.17 0.51
CA VAL A 27 -7.29 -7.18 -0.31
C VAL A 27 -7.02 -8.59 -0.83
N LEU A 28 -6.83 -8.71 -2.14
CA LEU A 28 -6.49 -9.98 -2.80
C LEU A 28 -4.97 -10.19 -2.89
N ALA A 29 -4.23 -9.10 -3.09
CA ALA A 29 -2.78 -9.09 -3.17
C ALA A 29 -2.25 -7.69 -2.87
N TRP A 30 -1.03 -7.60 -2.34
CA TRP A 30 -0.32 -6.34 -2.22
C TRP A 30 1.18 -6.53 -2.43
N SER A 31 1.87 -5.47 -2.83
CA SER A 31 3.32 -5.42 -2.91
C SER A 31 3.84 -4.06 -2.47
N TRP A 32 4.99 -4.07 -1.81
CA TRP A 32 5.70 -2.88 -1.37
C TRP A 32 7.20 -3.15 -1.36
N GLY A 33 8.01 -2.12 -1.56
CA GLY A 33 9.44 -2.29 -1.71
C GLY A 33 10.22 -1.03 -1.39
N MET A 34 11.51 -1.22 -1.10
CA MET A 34 12.47 -0.15 -0.92
C MET A 34 13.83 -0.57 -1.44
N SER A 35 14.62 0.39 -1.90
CA SER A 35 16.00 0.17 -2.34
C SER A 35 16.92 1.23 -1.74
N ASN A 36 18.19 0.88 -1.53
CA ASN A 36 19.23 1.81 -1.07
C ASN A 36 20.35 1.86 -2.11
N SER A 37 20.78 3.05 -2.48
CA SER A 37 21.87 3.26 -3.43
C SER A 37 23.28 3.09 -2.84
N GLY A 38 23.39 2.83 -1.53
CA GLY A 38 24.67 2.63 -0.86
C GLY A 38 25.43 1.40 -1.37
N SER A 39 26.77 1.48 -1.41
CA SER A 39 27.62 0.41 -1.93
C SER A 39 28.86 0.20 -1.07
N ALA A 40 29.05 -1.05 -0.62
CA ALA A 40 30.21 -1.45 0.17
C ALA A 40 31.51 -1.56 -0.68
N HIS A 41 31.41 -1.45 -2.00
CA HIS A 41 32.56 -1.58 -2.91
C HIS A 41 33.44 -0.31 -3.00
N VAL A 42 33.04 0.79 -2.35
CA VAL A 42 33.74 2.08 -2.40
C VAL A 42 34.30 2.44 -1.03
N GLY A 43 35.58 2.10 -0.77
CA GLY A 43 36.42 2.62 0.33
C GLY A 43 36.08 2.20 1.78
N GLY A 44 37.03 2.43 2.70
CA GLY A 44 37.11 1.90 4.09
C GLY A 44 36.08 2.38 5.12
N GLY A 45 34.86 2.75 4.69
CA GLY A 45 33.72 3.14 5.54
C GLY A 45 32.34 2.97 4.89
N ALA A 46 32.26 2.24 3.76
CA ALA A 46 31.08 1.77 3.03
C ALA A 46 30.02 2.82 2.60
N GLY A 47 30.35 3.56 1.53
CA GLY A 47 29.45 4.13 0.51
C GLY A 47 28.02 4.51 0.93
N ALA A 48 27.87 5.71 1.48
CA ALA A 48 26.58 6.28 1.89
C ALA A 48 25.58 6.38 0.72
N GLY A 49 24.34 5.95 0.95
CA GLY A 49 23.23 6.03 0.01
C GLY A 49 22.00 6.68 0.64
N LYS A 50 20.94 6.83 -0.15
CA LYS A 50 19.62 7.25 0.32
C LYS A 50 18.61 6.17 -0.02
N VAL A 51 17.69 5.90 0.91
CA VAL A 51 16.60 4.97 0.66
C VAL A 51 15.59 5.59 -0.31
N ASN A 52 15.15 4.79 -1.27
CA ASN A 52 13.99 5.06 -2.11
C ASN A 52 12.88 4.09 -1.72
N VAL A 53 11.78 4.60 -1.19
CA VAL A 53 10.61 3.81 -0.80
C VAL A 53 9.59 3.90 -1.93
N GLN A 54 9.10 2.75 -2.38
CA GLN A 54 8.11 2.67 -3.46
C GLN A 54 6.70 2.87 -2.92
N ASP A 55 5.75 3.15 -3.80
CA ASP A 55 4.33 3.16 -3.44
C ASP A 55 3.84 1.75 -3.10
N LEU A 56 2.84 1.67 -2.22
CA LEU A 56 2.14 0.43 -1.93
C LEU A 56 1.16 0.13 -3.09
N SER A 57 1.33 -1.02 -3.73
CA SER A 57 0.41 -1.50 -4.77
C SER A 57 -0.56 -2.54 -4.19
N VAL A 58 -1.86 -2.40 -4.48
CA VAL A 58 -2.92 -3.25 -3.92
C VAL A 58 -3.85 -3.74 -5.02
N THR A 59 -4.20 -5.02 -4.99
CA THR A 59 -5.26 -5.63 -5.82
C THR A 59 -6.49 -5.87 -4.96
N LYS A 60 -7.64 -5.40 -5.43
CA LYS A 60 -8.95 -5.56 -4.80
C LYS A 60 -10.05 -5.77 -5.84
N TYR A 61 -11.20 -6.28 -5.44
CA TYR A 61 -12.41 -6.21 -6.26
C TYR A 61 -12.95 -4.77 -6.35
N VAL A 62 -13.80 -4.50 -7.33
CA VAL A 62 -14.56 -3.24 -7.37
C VAL A 62 -15.63 -3.29 -6.27
N ASP A 63 -15.72 -2.24 -5.46
CA ASP A 63 -16.67 -2.12 -4.34
C ASP A 63 -17.02 -0.64 -4.10
N SER A 64 -17.73 -0.35 -3.00
CA SER A 64 -18.10 1.01 -2.57
C SER A 64 -16.95 2.00 -2.40
N ALA A 65 -15.72 1.52 -2.19
CA ALA A 65 -14.55 2.37 -2.07
C ALA A 65 -14.03 2.83 -3.45
N SER A 66 -14.26 2.08 -4.53
CA SER A 66 -13.68 2.35 -5.85
C SER A 66 -13.93 3.78 -6.37
N PRO A 67 -15.17 4.32 -6.37
CA PRO A 67 -15.41 5.69 -6.85
C PRO A 67 -14.72 6.76 -6.00
N LYS A 68 -14.62 6.54 -4.68
CA LYS A 68 -13.93 7.46 -3.76
C LYS A 68 -12.43 7.46 -4.01
N LEU A 69 -11.82 6.29 -4.20
CA LEU A 69 -10.40 6.17 -4.54
C LEU A 69 -10.09 6.86 -5.88
N MET A 70 -10.94 6.67 -6.89
CA MET A 70 -10.80 7.35 -8.18
C MET A 70 -10.90 8.87 -8.03
N LYS A 71 -11.86 9.36 -7.24
CA LYS A 71 -12.00 10.78 -6.95
C LYS A 71 -10.78 11.35 -6.22
N SER A 72 -10.30 10.69 -5.16
CA SER A 72 -9.10 11.13 -4.43
C SER A 72 -7.87 11.17 -5.34
N CYS A 73 -7.72 10.20 -6.24
CA CYS A 73 -6.66 10.20 -7.25
C CYS A 73 -6.77 11.39 -8.22
N ALA A 74 -7.97 11.67 -8.72
CA ALA A 74 -8.21 12.79 -9.63
C ALA A 74 -8.00 14.16 -8.96
N ASP A 75 -8.37 14.28 -7.68
CA ASP A 75 -8.26 15.53 -6.93
C ASP A 75 -6.87 15.75 -6.31
N GLY A 76 -6.03 14.71 -6.23
CA GLY A 76 -4.77 14.75 -5.46
C GLY A 76 -4.99 14.94 -3.95
N ALA A 77 -6.14 14.52 -3.43
CA ALA A 77 -6.50 14.64 -2.02
C ALA A 77 -5.73 13.61 -1.18
N HIS A 78 -5.18 14.04 -0.04
CA HIS A 78 -4.39 13.25 0.90
C HIS A 78 -4.96 13.32 2.32
#